data_AF-A0A0C9SX72-F1
#
_entry.id   AF-A0A0C9SX72-F1
#
_cell.length_a   1.000
_cell.length_b   1.000
_cell.length_c   1.000
_cell.angle_alpha   90.00
_cell.angle_beta   90.00
_cell.angle_gamma   90.00
#
_symmetry.space_group_name_H-M   'P 1'
#
loop_
_entity.id
_entity.type
_entity.pdbx_description
1 polymer ?
#
loop_
_entity_poly.entity_id
_entity_poly.type
_entity_poly.pdbx_seq_one_letter_code
_entity_poly.pdbx_strand_id
1 'polypeptide(L)'
;MEDDPEFHLTSYGDVRTYVDTLESLREAAFDNPLTAGTTFTLVLKQVTLHPHGRPLPRFAAQLPETGAVYSVILDRVLQTGSGCDAWGQVWLACVTDPASPDQVLGNIVVKLVQPSLLYHPDPTSFYQMYWTSPKKVAYTEDWAYRKLRSIQGCEIPYYYGMQTVVTPSGECAWILAMEYVEGQTICQWLDSSHNKDSGGSLIPKDLTPEMFKKLKTLASCVSPSLIYTYD
;
A
#
# COMPACT_ATOMS: atom_id res chain seq x y z
N MET A 1 10.10 -18.83 5.42
CA MET A 1 10.89 -17.73 4.84
C MET A 1 12.00 -18.47 4.12
N GLU A 2 11.88 -18.64 2.82
CA GLU A 2 12.94 -19.28 2.04
C GLU A 2 14.22 -18.46 2.21
N ASP A 3 15.36 -19.14 2.38
CA ASP A 3 16.67 -18.51 2.38
C ASP A 3 16.83 -17.78 1.05
N ASP A 4 16.68 -16.47 1.09
CA ASP A 4 16.89 -15.60 -0.05
C ASP A 4 18.35 -15.12 0.02
N PRO A 5 19.24 -15.66 -0.83
CA PRO A 5 20.68 -15.38 -0.79
C PRO A 5 21.03 -13.93 -1.13
N GLU A 6 20.04 -13.11 -1.49
CA GLU A 6 20.24 -11.73 -1.94
C GLU A 6 20.50 -10.74 -0.80
N PHE A 7 20.44 -11.15 0.48
CA PHE A 7 20.56 -10.21 1.60
C PHE A 7 21.55 -10.60 2.70
N HIS A 8 22.84 -10.58 2.33
CA HIS A 8 23.92 -10.30 3.27
C HIS A 8 24.62 -9.01 2.84
N LEU A 9 24.01 -7.84 3.09
CA LEU A 9 24.70 -6.53 3.12
C LEU A 9 25.68 -6.46 4.32
N THR A 10 26.41 -7.54 4.60
CA THR A 10 27.41 -7.64 5.68
C THR A 10 28.77 -7.10 5.24
N SER A 11 28.91 -6.75 3.97
CA SER A 11 30.12 -6.14 3.41
C SER A 11 29.90 -4.65 3.19
N TYR A 12 30.59 -3.82 3.97
CA TYR A 12 30.61 -2.36 3.84
C TYR A 12 30.98 -1.86 2.43
N GLY A 13 31.57 -2.69 1.57
CA GLY A 13 31.88 -2.35 0.18
C GLY A 13 30.67 -2.29 -0.75
N ASP A 14 29.54 -2.89 -0.38
CA ASP A 14 28.35 -3.05 -1.24
C ASP A 14 27.36 -1.87 -1.11
N VAL A 15 27.31 -1.24 0.07
CA VAL A 15 26.30 -0.20 0.37
C VAL A 15 26.44 1.02 -0.53
N ARG A 16 27.66 1.48 -0.84
CA ARG A 16 27.88 2.64 -1.71
C ARG A 16 27.41 2.36 -3.14
N THR A 17 27.82 1.24 -3.74
CA THR A 17 27.40 0.86 -5.10
C THR A 17 25.89 0.69 -5.20
N TYR A 18 25.27 0.12 -4.15
CA TYR A 18 23.83 0.03 -4.05
C TYR A 18 23.15 1.41 -4.01
N VAL A 19 23.65 2.33 -3.17
CA VAL A 19 23.13 3.70 -3.06
C VAL A 19 23.30 4.45 -4.39
N ASP A 20 24.47 4.39 -5.03
CA ASP A 20 24.72 5.03 -6.33
C ASP A 20 23.75 4.52 -7.41
N THR A 21 23.43 3.22 -7.36
CA THR A 21 22.43 2.60 -8.24
C THR A 21 21.03 3.15 -7.96
N LEU A 22 20.64 3.25 -6.68
CA LEU A 22 19.36 3.83 -6.28
C LEU A 22 19.24 5.31 -6.66
N GLU A 23 20.31 6.08 -6.55
CA GLU A 23 20.34 7.49 -6.97
C GLU A 23 20.14 7.62 -8.48
N SER A 24 20.83 6.80 -9.28
CA SER A 24 20.64 6.75 -10.74
C SER A 24 19.20 6.36 -11.12
N LEU A 25 18.62 5.37 -10.43
CA LEU A 25 17.22 4.97 -10.65
C LEU A 25 16.23 6.03 -10.18
N ARG A 26 16.57 6.81 -9.15
CA ARG A 26 15.76 7.93 -8.68
C ARG A 26 15.71 9.04 -9.72
N GLU A 27 16.83 9.38 -10.35
CA GLU A 27 16.86 10.32 -11.48
C GLU A 27 15.97 9.79 -12.63
N ALA A 28 16.14 8.53 -13.03
CA ALA A 28 15.31 7.92 -14.06
C ALA A 28 13.82 7.88 -13.69
N ALA A 29 13.48 7.75 -12.41
CA ALA A 29 12.11 7.81 -11.89
C ALA A 29 11.53 9.23 -11.89
N PHE A 30 12.35 10.27 -11.77
CA PHE A 30 11.90 11.65 -11.96
C PHE A 30 11.70 12.00 -13.43
N ASP A 31 12.53 11.44 -14.32
CA ASP A 31 12.37 11.61 -15.77
C ASP A 31 11.20 10.80 -16.33
N ASN A 32 10.94 9.63 -15.76
CA ASN A 32 9.88 8.71 -16.17
C ASN A 32 8.99 8.34 -14.98
N PRO A 33 8.24 9.32 -14.42
CA PRO A 33 7.44 9.09 -13.23
C PRO A 33 6.27 8.16 -13.50
N LEU A 34 5.80 7.51 -12.45
CA LEU A 34 4.49 6.88 -12.47
C LEU A 34 3.44 7.97 -12.67
N THR A 35 2.55 7.75 -13.63
CA THR A 35 1.47 8.68 -13.99
C THR A 35 0.14 7.95 -14.10
N ALA A 36 -0.95 8.71 -14.02
CA ALA A 36 -2.27 8.23 -14.41
C ALA A 36 -2.20 7.59 -15.81
N GLY A 37 -2.77 6.40 -15.97
CA GLY A 37 -2.70 5.58 -17.18
C GLY A 37 -1.56 4.54 -17.19
N THR A 38 -0.59 4.62 -16.27
CA THR A 38 0.44 3.57 -16.14
C THR A 38 -0.24 2.24 -15.84
N THR A 39 0.07 1.21 -16.62
CA THR A 39 -0.61 -0.09 -16.54
C THR A 39 0.35 -1.17 -16.06
N PHE A 40 -0.08 -1.96 -15.09
CA PHE A 40 0.61 -3.16 -14.63
C PHE A 40 -0.25 -4.39 -14.87
N THR A 41 0.39 -5.50 -15.24
CA THR A 41 -0.26 -6.80 -15.29
C THR A 41 -0.07 -7.50 -13.95
N LEU A 42 -1.17 -7.73 -13.23
CA LEU A 42 -1.16 -8.30 -11.88
C LEU A 42 -1.99 -9.58 -11.80
N VAL A 43 -1.44 -10.60 -11.14
CA VAL A 43 -2.17 -11.77 -10.63
C VAL A 43 -2.86 -11.43 -9.30
N LEU A 44 -4.17 -11.20 -9.33
CA LEU A 44 -4.97 -10.93 -8.13
C LEU A 44 -5.47 -12.25 -7.53
N LYS A 45 -5.28 -12.44 -6.22
CA LYS A 45 -5.62 -13.69 -5.52
C LYS A 45 -6.99 -13.61 -4.85
N GLN A 46 -7.65 -14.76 -4.77
CA GLN A 46 -8.90 -14.90 -4.04
C GLN A 46 -8.74 -14.54 -2.56
N VAL A 47 -9.79 -13.92 -2.01
CA VAL A 47 -9.89 -13.56 -0.60
C VAL A 47 -10.99 -14.37 0.08
N THR A 48 -10.87 -14.57 1.39
CA THR A 48 -11.91 -15.23 2.18
C THR A 48 -12.96 -14.20 2.56
N LEU A 49 -14.21 -14.43 2.16
CA LEU A 49 -15.32 -13.59 2.58
C LEU A 49 -15.50 -13.64 4.09
N HIS A 50 -15.55 -12.47 4.72
CA HIS A 50 -15.94 -12.35 6.11
C HIS A 50 -17.48 -12.31 6.20
N PRO A 51 -18.13 -13.02 7.15
CA PRO A 51 -19.60 -13.06 7.25
C PRO A 51 -20.25 -11.68 7.44
N HIS A 52 -19.53 -10.77 8.09
CA HIS A 52 -19.92 -9.38 8.30
C HIS A 52 -19.04 -8.41 7.51
N GLY A 53 -18.37 -8.92 6.47
CA GLY A 53 -17.50 -8.13 5.62
C GLY A 53 -18.30 -7.30 4.62
N ARG A 54 -17.65 -6.24 4.12
CA ARG A 54 -18.07 -5.49 2.95
C ARG A 54 -18.26 -6.42 1.76
N PRO A 55 -19.20 -6.10 0.87
CA PRO A 55 -19.39 -6.85 -0.36
C PRO A 55 -18.16 -6.71 -1.26
N LEU A 56 -17.71 -7.83 -1.84
CA LEU A 56 -16.65 -7.79 -2.84
C LEU A 56 -17.17 -7.23 -4.17
N PRO A 57 -16.34 -6.46 -4.90
CA PRO A 57 -16.63 -6.19 -6.30
C PRO A 57 -16.68 -7.50 -7.10
N ARG A 58 -17.46 -7.51 -8.19
CA ARG A 58 -17.75 -8.72 -8.95
C ARG A 58 -16.51 -9.49 -9.39
N PHE A 59 -15.46 -8.79 -9.84
CA PHE A 59 -14.21 -9.44 -10.25
C PHE A 59 -13.53 -10.17 -9.08
N ALA A 60 -13.49 -9.55 -7.89
CA ALA A 60 -12.85 -10.11 -6.72
C ALA A 60 -13.60 -11.34 -6.18
N ALA A 61 -14.93 -11.32 -6.24
CA ALA A 61 -15.78 -12.45 -5.86
C ALA A 61 -15.60 -13.70 -6.74
N GLN A 62 -15.04 -13.53 -7.96
CA GLN A 62 -14.86 -14.58 -8.96
C GLN A 62 -13.41 -15.04 -9.10
N LEU A 63 -12.49 -14.51 -8.28
CA LEU A 63 -11.08 -14.89 -8.34
C LEU A 63 -10.91 -16.38 -7.97
N PRO A 64 -10.20 -17.17 -8.78
CA PRO A 64 -9.84 -18.54 -8.42
C PRO A 64 -8.77 -18.54 -7.32
N GLU A 65 -8.64 -19.65 -6.59
CA GLU A 65 -7.61 -19.81 -5.56
C GLU A 65 -6.18 -19.60 -6.09
N THR A 66 -5.93 -19.98 -7.35
CA THR A 66 -4.65 -19.77 -8.05
C THR A 66 -4.39 -18.31 -8.43
N GLY A 67 -5.40 -17.44 -8.31
CA GLY A 67 -5.40 -16.08 -8.81
C GLY A 67 -5.71 -15.99 -10.30
N ALA A 68 -6.08 -14.79 -10.75
CA ALA A 68 -6.34 -14.47 -12.15
C ALA A 68 -5.59 -13.19 -12.55
N VAL A 69 -5.22 -13.13 -13.83
CA VAL A 69 -4.43 -12.03 -14.40
C VAL A 69 -5.35 -10.88 -14.79
N TYR A 70 -5.05 -9.68 -14.31
CA TYR A 70 -5.75 -8.45 -14.67
C TYR A 70 -4.78 -7.36 -15.08
N SER A 71 -5.28 -6.43 -15.90
CA SER A 71 -4.64 -5.15 -16.12
C SER A 71 -5.07 -4.18 -15.03
N VAL A 72 -4.10 -3.55 -14.38
CA VAL A 72 -4.31 -2.58 -13.30
C VAL A 72 -3.74 -1.25 -13.76
N ILE A 73 -4.63 -0.29 -13.98
CA ILE A 73 -4.33 1.01 -14.58
C ILE A 73 -4.38 2.04 -13.46
N LEU A 74 -3.27 2.72 -13.21
CA LEU A 74 -3.22 3.80 -12.21
C LEU A 74 -4.18 4.93 -12.63
N ASP A 75 -5.05 5.37 -11.73
CA ASP A 75 -5.98 6.49 -11.96
C ASP A 75 -5.41 7.77 -11.35
N ARG A 76 -5.36 7.85 -10.02
CA ARG A 76 -4.86 9.02 -9.30
C ARG A 76 -4.07 8.64 -8.07
N VAL A 77 -3.16 9.53 -7.68
CA VAL A 77 -2.38 9.38 -6.45
C VAL A 77 -3.28 9.62 -5.25
N LEU A 78 -3.29 8.69 -4.30
CA LEU A 78 -3.92 8.86 -3.00
C LEU A 78 -2.93 9.38 -1.96
N GLN A 79 -1.66 8.98 -2.07
CA GLN A 79 -0.58 9.47 -1.24
C GLN A 79 0.76 9.34 -1.95
N THR A 80 1.51 10.44 -2.02
CA THR A 80 2.94 10.40 -2.28
C THR A 80 3.69 10.36 -0.95
N GLY A 81 4.85 9.70 -0.92
CA GLY A 81 5.66 9.54 0.27
C GLY A 81 6.32 10.84 0.76
N SER A 82 5.55 11.78 1.31
CA SER A 82 6.08 12.93 2.05
C SER A 82 5.99 12.68 3.57
N GLY A 83 7.11 12.80 4.27
CA GLY A 83 7.22 12.62 5.72
C GLY A 83 8.10 11.45 6.17
N CYS A 84 8.26 11.31 7.48
CA CYS A 84 9.18 10.34 8.11
C CYS A 84 8.78 8.86 7.90
N ASP A 85 7.53 8.58 7.48
CA ASP A 85 6.96 7.23 7.34
C ASP A 85 6.54 6.90 5.89
N ALA A 86 7.16 7.58 4.93
CA ALA A 86 6.87 7.51 3.50
C ALA A 86 7.42 6.23 2.83
N TRP A 87 6.86 5.08 3.16
CA TRP A 87 7.33 3.77 2.66
C TRP A 87 6.82 3.39 1.25
N GLY A 88 6.41 4.36 0.44
CA GLY A 88 5.96 4.11 -0.93
C GLY A 88 4.97 5.14 -1.45
N GLN A 89 4.46 4.87 -2.64
CA GLN A 89 3.37 5.64 -3.26
C GLN A 89 2.08 4.83 -3.21
N VAL A 90 0.97 5.46 -2.87
CA VAL A 90 -0.36 4.83 -2.83
C VAL A 90 -1.22 5.43 -3.92
N TRP A 91 -1.80 4.57 -4.75
CA TRP A 91 -2.59 4.96 -5.91
C TRP A 91 -3.95 4.28 -5.88
N LEU A 92 -4.97 4.99 -6.33
CA LEU A 92 -6.18 4.37 -6.81
C LEU A 92 -5.91 3.82 -8.21
N ALA A 93 -6.40 2.61 -8.49
CA ALA A 93 -6.25 1.98 -9.79
C ALA A 93 -7.55 1.30 -10.22
N CYS A 94 -7.77 1.31 -11.53
CA CYS A 94 -8.85 0.59 -12.19
C CYS A 94 -8.39 -0.81 -12.56
N VAL A 95 -9.25 -1.82 -12.36
CA VAL A 95 -9.02 -3.20 -12.79
C VAL A 95 -9.78 -3.44 -14.08
N THR A 96 -9.10 -3.93 -15.11
CA THR A 96 -9.70 -4.30 -16.41
C THR A 96 -9.32 -5.74 -16.78
N ASP A 97 -10.19 -6.39 -17.55
CA ASP A 97 -9.88 -7.69 -18.16
C ASP A 97 -8.92 -7.47 -19.34
N PRO A 98 -7.77 -8.15 -19.42
CA PRO A 98 -6.91 -8.08 -20.61
C PRO A 98 -7.62 -8.44 -21.92
N ALA A 99 -8.67 -9.29 -21.86
CA ALA A 99 -9.49 -9.66 -23.02
C ALA A 99 -10.56 -8.60 -23.37
N SER A 100 -10.82 -7.64 -22.49
CA SER A 100 -11.81 -6.56 -22.67
C SER A 100 -11.33 -5.29 -21.97
N PRO A 101 -10.26 -4.64 -22.50
CA PRO A 101 -9.57 -3.54 -21.81
C PRO A 101 -10.43 -2.30 -21.59
N ASP A 102 -11.47 -2.11 -22.40
CA ASP A 102 -12.41 -1.00 -22.28
C ASP A 102 -13.41 -1.17 -21.12
N GLN A 103 -13.50 -2.37 -20.54
CA GLN A 103 -14.42 -2.67 -19.45
C GLN A 103 -13.71 -2.57 -18.10
N VAL A 104 -14.03 -1.53 -17.32
CA VAL A 104 -13.62 -1.42 -15.92
C VAL A 104 -14.45 -2.38 -15.07
N LEU A 105 -13.77 -3.31 -14.41
CA LEU A 105 -14.38 -4.32 -13.55
C LEU A 105 -14.55 -3.86 -12.10
N GLY A 106 -13.76 -2.87 -11.69
CA GLY A 106 -13.80 -2.28 -10.36
C GLY A 106 -12.53 -1.48 -10.06
N ASN A 107 -12.46 -0.94 -8.84
CA ASN A 107 -11.32 -0.17 -8.37
C ASN A 107 -10.61 -0.90 -7.23
N ILE A 108 -9.29 -0.73 -7.19
CA ILE A 108 -8.43 -1.22 -6.10
C ILE A 108 -7.48 -0.11 -5.67
N VAL A 109 -6.92 -0.25 -4.48
CA VAL A 109 -5.75 0.52 -4.07
C VAL A 109 -4.50 -0.31 -4.34
N VAL A 110 -3.49 0.34 -4.89
CA VAL A 110 -2.16 -0.24 -5.01
C VAL A 110 -1.15 0.62 -4.26
N LYS A 111 -0.34 -0.03 -3.43
CA LYS A 111 0.83 0.57 -2.79
C LYS A 111 2.08 0.08 -3.47
N LEU A 112 2.88 1.00 -3.99
CA LEU A 112 4.14 0.73 -4.64
C LEU A 112 5.30 1.05 -3.70
N VAL A 113 6.10 0.02 -3.44
CA VAL A 113 7.37 0.12 -2.74
C VAL A 113 8.46 0.14 -3.81
N GLN A 114 8.84 1.35 -4.23
CA GLN A 114 9.87 1.59 -5.25
C GLN A 114 11.19 1.96 -4.55
N PRO A 115 12.22 1.09 -4.57
CA PRO A 115 13.45 1.26 -3.77
C PRO A 115 14.09 2.66 -3.85
N SER A 116 14.27 3.19 -5.07
CA SER A 116 14.94 4.46 -5.33
C SER A 116 14.22 5.66 -4.73
N LEU A 117 12.91 5.56 -4.50
CA LEU A 117 12.10 6.63 -3.93
C LEU A 117 11.98 6.55 -2.41
N LEU A 118 12.60 5.54 -1.79
CA LEU A 118 12.67 5.40 -0.34
C LEU A 118 13.97 5.97 0.21
N TYR A 119 13.98 6.16 1.54
CA TYR A 119 15.20 6.48 2.25
C TYR A 119 16.22 5.36 2.06
N HIS A 120 17.39 5.69 1.52
CA HIS A 120 18.54 4.80 1.43
C HIS A 120 19.49 5.07 2.60
N PRO A 121 20.28 4.09 3.04
CA PRO A 121 21.22 4.30 4.14
C PRO A 121 22.29 5.32 3.71
N ASP A 122 22.77 6.12 4.66
CA ASP A 122 23.99 6.90 4.45
C ASP A 122 25.18 5.93 4.52
N PRO A 123 25.93 5.74 3.42
CA PRO A 123 27.03 4.78 3.35
C PRO A 123 28.21 5.15 4.27
N THR A 124 28.22 6.39 4.82
CA THR A 124 29.24 6.87 5.76
C THR A 124 28.82 6.72 7.23
N SER A 125 27.56 6.34 7.48
CA SER A 125 26.98 6.34 8.81
C SER A 125 26.94 4.95 9.43
N PHE A 126 27.31 4.84 10.71
CA PHE A 126 27.13 3.60 11.49
C PHE A 126 25.66 3.20 11.65
N TYR A 127 24.71 4.13 11.47
CA TYR A 127 23.28 3.86 11.60
C TYR A 127 22.70 3.02 10.45
N GLN A 128 23.49 2.70 9.41
CA GLN A 128 23.08 1.81 8.32
C GLN A 128 22.59 0.43 8.81
N MET A 129 23.04 -0.04 9.98
CA MET A 129 22.57 -1.31 10.57
C MET A 129 21.10 -1.30 11.00
N TYR A 130 20.50 -0.12 11.19
CA TYR A 130 19.08 0.04 11.53
C TYR A 130 18.21 0.31 10.30
N TRP A 131 18.82 0.44 9.12
CA TRP A 131 18.08 0.64 7.89
C TRP A 131 17.29 -0.62 7.53
N THR A 132 16.01 -0.43 7.19
CA THR A 132 15.15 -1.51 6.72
C THR A 132 15.08 -1.45 5.21
N SER A 133 15.45 -2.55 4.55
CA SER A 133 15.44 -2.59 3.09
C SER A 133 14.02 -2.49 2.51
N PRO A 134 13.83 -1.85 1.35
CA PRO A 134 12.55 -1.79 0.63
C PRO A 134 11.88 -3.16 0.48
N LYS A 135 12.66 -4.20 0.15
CA LYS A 135 12.18 -5.59 0.08
C LYS A 135 11.64 -6.05 1.42
N LYS A 136 12.37 -5.83 2.52
CA LYS A 136 11.91 -6.20 3.86
C LYS A 136 10.63 -5.45 4.24
N VAL A 137 10.48 -4.18 3.88
CA VAL A 137 9.24 -3.41 4.08
C VAL A 137 8.08 -4.09 3.36
N ALA A 138 8.20 -4.31 2.04
CA ALA A 138 7.15 -4.90 1.23
C ALA A 138 6.73 -6.30 1.71
N TYR A 139 7.71 -7.18 2.00
CA TYR A 139 7.45 -8.53 2.46
C TYR A 139 6.89 -8.60 3.89
N THR A 140 7.31 -7.68 4.76
CA THR A 140 6.74 -7.61 6.12
C THR A 140 5.27 -7.21 6.05
N GLU A 141 4.93 -6.28 5.18
CA GLU A 141 3.54 -5.84 4.97
C GLU A 141 2.69 -6.95 4.31
N ASP A 142 3.17 -7.61 3.25
CA ASP A 142 2.50 -8.79 2.66
C ASP A 142 2.28 -9.90 3.71
N TRP A 143 3.30 -10.20 4.52
CA TRP A 143 3.16 -11.16 5.61
C TRP A 143 2.10 -10.73 6.63
N ALA A 144 2.09 -9.46 7.03
CA ALA A 144 1.13 -8.92 7.99
C ALA A 144 -0.31 -9.07 7.47
N TYR A 145 -0.57 -8.65 6.22
CA TYR A 145 -1.91 -8.81 5.63
C TYR A 145 -2.34 -10.27 5.57
N ARG A 146 -1.44 -11.20 5.22
CA ARG A 146 -1.75 -12.64 5.23
C ARG A 146 -2.10 -13.16 6.62
N LYS A 147 -1.48 -12.64 7.68
CA LYS A 147 -1.81 -12.98 9.07
C LYS A 147 -3.15 -12.41 9.52
N LEU A 148 -3.56 -11.28 8.96
CA LEU A 148 -4.83 -10.62 9.27
C LEU A 148 -6.00 -11.10 8.40
N ARG A 149 -5.85 -12.21 7.65
CA ARG A 149 -6.87 -12.74 6.72
C ARG A 149 -8.26 -12.90 7.37
N SER A 150 -8.33 -13.25 8.65
CA SER A 150 -9.61 -13.48 9.34
C SER A 150 -10.42 -12.21 9.61
N ILE A 151 -9.80 -11.03 9.56
CA ILE A 151 -10.44 -9.72 9.80
C ILE A 151 -10.52 -8.86 8.52
N GLN A 152 -10.07 -9.40 7.38
CA GLN A 152 -10.17 -8.72 6.10
C GLN A 152 -11.61 -8.64 5.63
N GLY A 153 -11.95 -7.52 5.00
CA GLY A 153 -13.30 -7.22 4.56
C GLY A 153 -14.18 -6.61 5.63
N CYS A 154 -13.84 -6.70 6.91
CA CYS A 154 -14.60 -6.10 7.99
C CYS A 154 -13.80 -4.97 8.64
N GLU A 155 -12.77 -5.30 9.42
CA GLU A 155 -11.94 -4.30 10.12
C GLU A 155 -10.87 -3.69 9.21
N ILE A 156 -10.33 -4.46 8.26
CA ILE A 156 -9.33 -3.99 7.30
C ILE A 156 -9.73 -4.28 5.86
N PRO A 157 -9.16 -3.58 4.86
CA PRO A 157 -9.37 -3.88 3.45
C PRO A 157 -9.03 -5.33 3.09
N TYR A 158 -9.76 -5.93 2.14
CA TYR A 158 -9.33 -7.18 1.52
C TYR A 158 -7.97 -7.01 0.84
N TYR A 159 -7.12 -8.02 0.93
CA TYR A 159 -5.78 -8.02 0.37
C TYR A 159 -5.66 -9.03 -0.78
N TYR A 160 -5.35 -8.53 -1.97
CA TYR A 160 -5.27 -9.35 -3.20
C TYR A 160 -3.87 -9.90 -3.49
N GLY A 161 -2.86 -9.49 -2.72
CA GLY A 161 -1.50 -10.01 -2.79
C GLY A 161 -0.45 -8.96 -3.16
N MET A 162 0.81 -9.42 -3.17
CA MET A 162 1.98 -8.64 -3.59
C MET A 162 2.62 -9.26 -4.82
N GLN A 163 3.13 -8.41 -5.72
CA GLN A 163 3.89 -8.81 -6.89
C GLN A 163 5.08 -7.88 -7.13
N THR A 164 6.15 -8.43 -7.70
CA THR A 164 7.26 -7.65 -8.23
C THR A 164 6.90 -7.19 -9.64
N VAL A 165 7.11 -5.91 -9.94
CA VAL A 165 6.88 -5.30 -11.26
C VAL A 165 8.10 -4.50 -11.69
N VAL A 166 8.15 -4.12 -12.96
CA VAL A 166 9.11 -3.14 -13.48
C VAL A 166 8.38 -1.82 -13.71
N THR A 167 8.89 -0.72 -13.15
CA THR A 167 8.35 0.63 -13.34
C THR A 167 8.77 1.22 -14.69
N PRO A 168 8.16 2.33 -15.15
CA PRO A 168 8.61 3.04 -16.34
C PRO A 168 10.08 3.48 -16.32
N SER A 169 10.67 3.66 -15.13
CA SER A 169 12.09 3.97 -14.97
C SER A 169 13.02 2.76 -15.13
N GLY A 170 12.47 1.56 -15.39
CA GLY A 170 13.23 0.31 -15.49
C GLY A 170 13.57 -0.32 -14.13
N GLU A 171 13.08 0.24 -13.03
CA GLU A 171 13.33 -0.26 -11.68
C GLU A 171 12.37 -1.39 -11.29
N CYS A 172 12.88 -2.41 -10.61
CA CYS A 172 12.03 -3.40 -9.94
C CYS A 172 11.39 -2.79 -8.68
N ALA A 173 10.06 -2.86 -8.58
CA ALA A 173 9.30 -2.42 -7.42
C ALA A 173 8.34 -3.51 -6.94
N TRP A 174 7.81 -3.39 -5.72
CA TRP A 174 6.76 -4.26 -5.21
C TRP A 174 5.42 -3.53 -5.18
N ILE A 175 4.40 -4.14 -5.79
CA ILE A 175 3.02 -3.66 -5.72
C ILE A 175 2.23 -4.53 -4.75
N LEU A 176 1.64 -3.90 -3.74
CA LEU A 176 0.66 -4.50 -2.83
C LEU A 176 -0.73 -4.05 -3.27
N ALA A 177 -1.56 -5.00 -3.69
CA ALA A 177 -2.92 -4.75 -4.17
C ALA A 177 -3.95 -5.03 -3.07
N MET A 178 -4.86 -4.07 -2.84
CA MET A 178 -5.87 -4.15 -1.78
C MET A 178 -7.20 -3.53 -2.23
N GLU A 179 -8.26 -3.85 -1.51
CA GLU A 179 -9.59 -3.27 -1.69
C GLU A 179 -9.54 -1.74 -1.57
N TYR A 180 -10.18 -1.08 -2.53
CA TYR A 180 -10.53 0.32 -2.36
C TYR A 180 -11.82 0.43 -1.56
N VAL A 181 -11.74 1.12 -0.42
CA VAL A 181 -12.90 1.47 0.40
C VAL A 181 -13.22 2.93 0.15
N GLU A 182 -14.40 3.19 -0.40
CA GLU A 182 -14.89 4.55 -0.58
C GLU A 182 -15.30 5.15 0.77
N GLY A 183 -14.75 6.32 1.10
CA GLY A 183 -15.03 6.99 2.36
C GLY A 183 -13.96 8.00 2.75
N GLN A 184 -14.15 8.64 3.90
CA GLN A 184 -13.15 9.52 4.50
C GLN A 184 -12.12 8.71 5.28
N THR A 185 -10.86 9.14 5.25
CA THR A 185 -9.86 8.61 6.19
C THR A 185 -10.17 9.11 7.60
N ILE A 186 -9.68 8.41 8.62
CA ILE A 186 -9.80 8.88 10.01
C ILE A 186 -9.26 10.30 10.16
N CYS A 187 -8.12 10.64 9.54
CA CYS A 187 -7.58 11.99 9.64
C CYS A 187 -8.52 13.03 9.02
N GLN A 188 -9.07 12.76 7.83
CA GLN A 188 -10.04 13.65 7.19
C GLN A 188 -11.31 13.81 8.04
N TRP A 189 -11.81 12.72 8.62
CA TRP A 189 -12.97 12.75 9.51
C TRP A 189 -12.67 13.52 10.81
N LEU A 190 -11.44 13.42 11.33
CA LEU A 190 -10.99 14.16 12.50
C LEU A 190 -10.84 15.66 12.21
N ASP A 191 -10.35 16.01 11.03
CA ASP A 191 -10.10 17.38 10.60
C ASP A 191 -11.39 18.09 10.13
N SER A 192 -12.40 17.35 9.67
CA SER A 192 -13.67 17.88 9.13
C SER A 192 -14.59 18.54 10.17
N SER A 193 -14.12 18.75 11.40
CA SER A 193 -14.76 19.60 12.42
C SER A 193 -16.03 19.02 13.07
N HIS A 194 -15.94 17.81 13.64
CA HIS A 194 -16.80 17.41 14.78
C HIS A 194 -16.58 18.26 16.05
N ASN A 195 -15.69 19.26 16.02
CA ASN A 195 -15.45 20.23 17.09
C ASN A 195 -16.43 21.43 17.08
N LYS A 196 -17.35 21.54 16.12
CA LYS A 196 -18.30 22.68 16.02
C LYS A 196 -19.74 22.35 16.40
N ASP A 197 -20.07 21.09 16.64
CA ASP A 197 -21.40 20.75 17.15
C ASP A 197 -21.44 20.95 18.66
N SER A 198 -22.12 22.02 19.07
CA SER A 198 -22.43 22.38 20.45
C SER A 198 -23.27 21.32 21.21
N GLY A 199 -23.58 20.19 20.58
CA GLY A 199 -24.39 19.10 21.12
C GLY A 199 -23.72 17.75 20.93
N GLY A 200 -22.74 17.43 21.79
CA GLY A 200 -22.34 16.05 22.10
C GLY A 200 -21.84 15.21 20.92
N SER A 201 -20.52 15.25 20.71
CA SER A 201 -19.68 14.28 19.98
C SER A 201 -20.42 13.04 19.43
N LEU A 202 -20.64 12.99 18.12
CA LEU A 202 -20.92 11.73 17.44
C LEU A 202 -19.62 10.92 17.38
N ILE A 203 -19.27 10.29 18.50
CA ILE A 203 -18.42 9.10 18.43
C ILE A 203 -19.19 8.13 17.53
N PRO A 204 -18.59 7.59 16.45
CA PRO A 204 -19.25 6.56 15.66
C PRO A 204 -19.80 5.51 16.63
N LYS A 205 -21.08 5.14 16.49
CA LYS A 205 -21.77 4.26 17.48
C LYS A 205 -21.04 2.93 17.69
N ASP A 206 -20.21 2.57 16.72
CA ASP A 206 -19.46 1.32 16.66
C ASP A 206 -18.05 1.45 17.27
N LEU A 207 -17.64 2.63 17.73
CA LEU A 207 -16.34 2.87 18.37
C LEU A 207 -16.52 3.23 19.85
N THR A 208 -15.82 2.53 20.73
CA THR A 208 -15.73 2.97 22.13
C THR A 208 -14.90 4.26 22.24
N PRO A 209 -15.18 5.15 23.20
CA PRO A 209 -14.37 6.35 23.43
C PRO A 209 -12.87 6.07 23.59
N GLU A 210 -12.51 4.94 24.20
CA GLU A 210 -11.13 4.49 24.39
C GLU A 210 -10.48 4.08 23.07
N MET A 211 -11.20 3.32 22.23
CA MET A 211 -10.72 2.93 20.90
C MET A 211 -10.56 4.17 20.02
N PHE A 212 -11.52 5.09 20.08
CA PHE A 212 -11.45 6.36 19.40
C PHE A 212 -10.25 7.22 19.83
N LYS A 213 -9.96 7.30 21.13
CA LYS A 213 -8.76 7.98 21.64
C LYS A 213 -7.47 7.32 21.14
N LYS A 214 -7.41 5.99 21.14
CA LYS A 214 -6.27 5.24 20.57
C LYS A 214 -6.11 5.49 19.08
N LEU A 215 -7.21 5.50 18.32
CA LEU A 215 -7.20 5.81 16.89
C LEU A 215 -6.69 7.24 16.62
N LYS A 216 -7.11 8.22 17.41
CA LYS A 216 -6.53 9.58 17.38
C LYS A 216 -5.02 9.58 17.62
N THR A 217 -4.56 8.88 18.67
CA THR A 217 -3.13 8.79 18.98
C THR A 217 -2.35 8.10 17.88
N LEU A 218 -2.88 7.01 17.32
CA LEU A 218 -2.26 6.29 16.21
C LEU A 218 -2.23 7.13 14.93
N ALA A 219 -3.33 7.82 14.59
CA ALA A 219 -3.40 8.73 13.45
C ALA A 219 -2.47 9.95 13.58
N SER A 220 -2.17 10.39 14.81
CA SER A 220 -1.16 11.41 15.06
C SER A 220 0.29 10.90 15.03
N CYS A 221 0.48 9.57 15.07
CA CYS A 221 1.79 8.91 15.07
C CYS A 221 2.09 8.14 13.78
N VAL A 222 1.12 7.96 12.89
CA VAL A 222 1.20 7.20 11.64
C VAL A 222 0.50 8.02 10.56
N SER A 223 1.14 8.16 9.40
CA SER A 223 0.58 8.87 8.23
C SER A 223 -0.82 8.32 7.84
N PRO A 224 -1.72 9.14 7.24
CA PRO A 224 -3.19 8.98 7.25
C PRO A 224 -3.84 7.74 6.60
N SER A 225 -3.07 6.76 6.13
CA SER A 225 -3.48 5.89 5.02
C SER A 225 -4.26 4.63 5.40
N LEU A 226 -4.49 4.34 6.68
CA LEU A 226 -4.83 2.95 7.08
C LEU A 226 -6.10 2.75 7.87
N ILE A 227 -6.93 3.77 8.10
CA ILE A 227 -8.14 3.57 8.89
C ILE A 227 -9.28 4.41 8.32
N TYR A 228 -10.35 3.73 7.91
CA TYR A 228 -11.60 4.31 7.41
C TYR A 228 -12.67 4.21 8.50
N THR A 229 -13.55 5.21 8.57
CA THR A 229 -14.78 5.15 9.38
C THR A 229 -15.99 4.96 8.49
N TYR A 230 -16.95 4.15 8.94
CA TYR A 230 -18.26 3.97 8.30
C TYR A 230 -19.24 5.05 8.77
N ASP A 231 -20.12 5.49 7.86
CA ASP A 231 -21.36 6.21 8.17
C ASP A 231 -22.48 5.23 8.60
#